data_AF-A0A2E4KF43-F1
#
_entry.id   AF-A0A2E4KF43-F1
#
_cell.length_a   1.000
_cell.length_b   1.000
_cell.length_c   1.000
_cell.angle_alpha   90.00
_cell.angle_beta   90.00
_cell.angle_gamma   90.00
#
_symmetry.space_group_name_H-M   'P 1'
#
loop_
_entity.id
_entity.type
_entity.pdbx_description
1 polymer ?
#
loop_
_entity_poly.entity_id
_entity_poly.type
_entity_poly.pdbx_seq_one_letter_code
_entity_poly.pdbx_strand_id
1 'polypeptide(L)' 'MNGVQMEMSDSISQALGLIDDQLERVQSREIISSTEVSDLLLDIRLVLMRLEPIEEPATSAI' A
#
# COMPACT_ATOMS: atom_id res chain seq x y z
N MET A 1 -7.40 -23.50 4.39
CA MET A 1 -7.36 -22.35 3.46
C MET A 1 -7.94 -21.06 4.05
N ASN A 2 -8.38 -21.00 5.32
CA ASN A 2 -9.00 -19.78 5.90
C ASN A 2 -8.01 -18.77 6.53
N GLY A 3 -6.76 -19.18 6.82
CA GLY A 3 -5.78 -18.29 7.50
C GLY A 3 -5.17 -17.23 6.55
N VAL A 4 -4.71 -17.65 5.38
CA VAL A 4 -4.03 -16.78 4.40
C VAL A 4 -4.93 -15.67 3.87
N GLN A 5 -6.22 -15.96 3.67
CA GLN A 5 -7.19 -15.00 3.14
C GLN A 5 -7.56 -13.91 4.17
N MET A 6 -7.50 -14.25 5.46
CA MET A 6 -7.71 -13.30 6.56
C MET A 6 -6.49 -12.39 6.72
N GLU A 7 -5.28 -12.95 6.71
CA GLU A 7 -4.02 -12.17 6.80
C GLU A 7 -3.83 -11.20 5.62
N MET A 8 -4.22 -11.60 4.41
CA MET A 8 -4.18 -10.73 3.24
C MET A 8 -5.23 -9.60 3.32
N SER A 9 -6.42 -9.89 3.85
CA SER A 9 -7.44 -8.86 4.08
C SER A 9 -6.97 -7.85 5.13
N ASP A 10 -6.35 -8.31 6.21
CA ASP A 10 -5.80 -7.44 7.26
C ASP A 10 -4.67 -6.56 6.72
N SER A 11 -3.81 -7.11 5.87
CA SER A 11 -2.71 -6.38 5.22
C SER A 11 -3.23 -5.28 4.27
N ILE A 12 -4.28 -5.59 3.50
CA ILE A 12 -4.94 -4.60 2.62
C ILE A 12 -5.61 -3.50 3.45
N SER A 13 -6.33 -3.84 4.53
CA SER A 13 -6.93 -2.85 5.42
C SER A 13 -5.89 -1.91 6.05
N GLN A 14 -4.71 -2.44 6.42
CA GLN A 14 -3.60 -1.64 6.92
C GLN A 14 -3.03 -0.70 5.85
N ALA A 15 -2.90 -1.18 4.62
CA ALA A 15 -2.49 -0.38 3.46
C ALA A 15 -3.40 0.83 3.24
N LEU A 16 -4.72 0.56 3.24
CA LEU A 16 -5.74 1.56 3.00
C LEU A 16 -5.73 2.61 4.12
N GLY A 17 -5.58 2.20 5.39
CA GLY A 17 -5.43 3.16 6.49
C GLY A 17 -4.22 4.09 6.32
N LEU A 18 -3.07 3.56 5.89
CA LEU A 18 -1.89 4.40 5.63
C LEU A 18 -2.10 5.37 4.46
N ILE A 19 -2.83 4.95 3.43
CA ILE A 19 -3.19 5.81 2.30
C ILE A 19 -4.13 6.93 2.75
N ASP A 20 -5.18 6.58 3.50
CA ASP A 20 -6.17 7.53 4.02
C ASP A 20 -5.51 8.60 4.90
N ASP A 21 -4.59 8.21 5.79
CA ASP A 21 -3.83 9.14 6.64
C ASP A 21 -3.02 10.15 5.81
N GLN A 22 -2.36 9.70 4.74
CA GLN A 22 -1.59 10.62 3.89
C GLN A 22 -2.49 11.51 3.04
N LEU A 23 -3.63 11.00 2.58
CA LEU A 23 -4.62 11.77 1.82
C LEU A 23 -5.30 12.84 2.70
N GLU A 24 -5.64 12.54 3.94
CA GLU A 24 -6.25 13.49 4.89
C GLU A 24 -5.32 14.68 5.16
N ARG A 25 -4.02 14.42 5.34
CA ARG A 25 -3.00 15.47 5.54
C ARG A 25 -2.96 16.45 4.35
N VAL A 26 -3.20 15.94 3.16
CA VAL A 26 -3.19 16.71 1.91
C VAL A 26 -4.52 17.42 1.69
N GLN A 27 -5.64 16.81 2.07
CA GLN A 27 -7.00 17.38 1.96
C GLN A 27 -7.17 18.68 2.76
N SER A 28 -6.46 18.84 3.87
CA SER A 28 -6.51 20.05 4.70
C SER A 28 -5.87 21.30 4.07
N ARG A 29 -5.24 21.17 2.90
CA ARG A 29 -4.45 22.23 2.25
C ARG A 29 -5.14 22.78 1.00
N GLU A 30 -5.19 24.11 0.91
CA GLU A 30 -5.85 24.84 -0.19
C GLU A 30 -5.07 24.75 -1.52
N ILE A 31 -3.73 24.63 -1.46
CA ILE A 31 -2.84 24.49 -2.61
C ILE A 31 -1.80 23.42 -2.31
N ILE A 32 -1.58 22.51 -3.25
CA ILE A 32 -0.58 21.44 -3.17
C ILE A 32 0.29 21.52 -4.44
N SER A 33 1.60 21.47 -4.28
CA SER A 33 2.51 21.47 -5.43
C SER A 33 2.53 20.11 -6.13
N SER A 34 2.87 20.10 -7.43
CA SER A 34 3.03 18.85 -8.19
C SER A 34 4.14 17.95 -7.62
N THR A 35 5.15 18.53 -6.97
CA THR A 35 6.22 17.81 -6.28
C THR A 35 5.68 17.08 -5.06
N GLU A 36 4.88 17.75 -4.22
CA GLU A 36 4.25 17.11 -3.04
C GLU A 36 3.30 15.98 -3.42
N VAL A 37 2.54 16.12 -4.52
CA VAL A 37 1.72 15.03 -5.05
C VAL A 37 2.59 13.85 -5.52
N SER A 38 3.72 14.14 -6.16
CA SER A 38 4.64 13.09 -6.65
C SER A 38 5.28 12.31 -5.49
N ASP A 39 5.68 13.02 -4.43
CA ASP A 39 6.25 12.41 -3.22
C ASP A 39 5.22 11.53 -2.51
N LEU A 40 3.97 12.02 -2.36
CA LEU A 40 2.86 11.25 -1.82
C LEU A 40 2.61 9.96 -2.59
N LEU A 41 2.57 10.03 -3.92
CA LEU A 41 2.37 8.87 -4.77
C LEU A 41 3.53 7.87 -4.65
N LEU A 42 4.76 8.35 -4.45
CA LEU A 42 5.92 7.51 -4.23
C LEU A 42 5.85 6.79 -2.88
N ASP A 43 5.42 7.48 -1.82
CA ASP A 43 5.24 6.88 -0.49
C ASP A 43 4.16 5.80 -0.51
N ILE A 44 3.02 6.06 -1.17
CA ILE A 44 1.95 5.07 -1.37
C ILE A 44 2.49 3.84 -2.12
N ARG A 45 3.26 4.06 -3.20
CA ARG A 45 3.87 2.96 -3.96
C ARG A 45 4.79 2.11 -3.07
N LEU A 46 5.62 2.74 -2.23
CA LEU A 46 6.52 2.02 -1.33
C LEU A 46 5.77 1.22 -0.28
N VAL A 47 4.66 1.74 0.26
CA VAL A 47 3.79 1.01 1.18
C VAL A 47 3.19 -0.22 0.50
N LEU A 48 2.65 -0.07 -0.71
CA LEU A 48 2.05 -1.17 -1.47
C LEU A 48 3.08 -2.26 -1.82
N MET A 49 4.31 -1.88 -2.19
CA MET A 49 5.39 -2.85 -2.46
C MET A 49 5.80 -3.67 -1.23
N ARG A 50 5.59 -3.17 -0.02
CA ARG A 50 5.87 -3.92 1.23
C ARG A 50 4.78 -4.93 1.57
N LEU A 51 3.62 -4.80 0.94
CA LEU A 51 2.43 -5.62 1.18
C LEU A 51 2.23 -6.68 0.10
N GLU A 52 3.02 -6.65 -0.97
CA GLU A 52 3.01 -7.69 -1.99
C GLU A 52 3.42 -9.02 -1.30
N PRO A 53 2.54 -10.05 -1.33
CA PRO A 53 2.91 -11.35 -0.81
C PRO A 53 4.11 -11.82 -1.62
N ILE A 54 5.17 -12.26 -0.94
CA ILE A 54 6.23 -13.03 -1.58
C ILE A 54 5.52 -14.27 -2.14
N GLU A 55 5.16 -14.26 -3.42
CA GLU A 55 4.87 -15.51 -4.11
C GLU A 55 6.12 -16.35 -3.94
N GLU A 56 6.04 -17.42 -3.14
CA GLU A 56 7.08 -18.43 -3.14
C GLU A 56 7.32 -18.81 -4.60
N PRO A 57 8.57 -18.79 -5.09
CA PRO A 57 8.84 -19.15 -6.47
C PRO A 57 8.26 -20.53 -6.66
N ALA A 58 7.22 -20.63 -7.50
CA ALA A 58 6.60 -21.88 -7.86
C ALA A 58 7.73 -22.84 -8.14
N THR A 59 7.86 -23.86 -7.29
CA THR A 59 8.84 -24.93 -7.46
C THR A 59 8.75 -25.32 -8.93
N SER A 60 9.83 -25.04 -9.65
CA SER A 60 10.05 -25.48 -11.01
C SER A 60 10.09 -27.00 -10.92
N ALA A 61 8.90 -27.62 -11.04
CA ALA A 61 8.76 -29.06 -11.10
C ALA A 61 9.35 -29.51 -12.44
N ILE A 62 10.59 -29.99 -12.37
CA ILE A 62 11.25 -30.79 -13.40
C ILE A 62 10.83 -32.24 -13.20
#